data_AF-A0A947TD74-F1
#
_entry.id   AF-A0A947TD74-F1
#
_cell.length_a   1.000
_cell.length_b   1.000
_cell.length_c   1.000
_cell.angle_alpha   90.00
_cell.angle_beta   90.00
_cell.angle_gamma   90.00
#
_symmetry.space_group_name_H-M   'P 1'
#
loop_
_entity.id
_entity.type
_entity.pdbx_description
1 polymer ?
#
loop_
_entity_poly.entity_id
_entity_poly.type
_entity_poly.pdbx_seq_one_letter_code
_entity_poly.pdbx_strand_id
1 'polypeptide(L)'
;MSTNRITQSVIVGLSTLVAAISWSGLKNVLFENGNWIWPTLGFLILLVFLSLAWLLAESKPILLVTLIIVLVSFLLSFSFRLEYLAILFVAFLLFYFGSLRAIEEKKIRIKIQTFRILKRGLPYVLTALSLVIASAYYFSPLALKGQGQIGIPRPLFNIVIKPSIQLSKTFGISLSEEEKIEDVVYQTLNQEINKRSNPYKEYFPIGLSIGIFFAIKALSIPFMWIVILLSMLIFKILVSLGAVKIQERSVLKEVIEI
;
A
#
# COMPACT_ATOMS: atom_id res chain seq x y z
N MET A 1 -14.01 -32.19 -12.05
CA MET A 1 -14.01 -30.76 -12.46
C MET A 1 -14.70 -29.82 -11.46
N SER A 2 -15.60 -30.29 -10.57
CA SER A 2 -16.34 -29.43 -9.63
C SER A 2 -15.53 -28.93 -8.43
N THR A 3 -14.58 -29.72 -7.91
CA THR A 3 -13.85 -29.40 -6.66
C THR A 3 -13.02 -28.12 -6.75
N ASN A 4 -12.43 -27.82 -7.90
CA ASN A 4 -11.66 -26.57 -8.11
C ASN A 4 -12.54 -25.31 -8.06
N ARG A 5 -13.82 -25.40 -8.47
CA ARG A 5 -14.74 -24.24 -8.46
C ARG A 5 -15.13 -23.84 -7.05
N ILE A 6 -15.33 -24.81 -6.15
CA ILE A 6 -15.68 -24.56 -4.74
C ILE A 6 -14.50 -23.87 -4.05
N THR A 7 -13.29 -24.41 -4.16
CA THR A 7 -12.08 -23.82 -3.55
C THR A 7 -11.84 -22.40 -4.07
N GLN A 8 -12.01 -22.16 -5.37
CA GLN A 8 -11.88 -20.81 -5.94
C GLN A 8 -12.94 -19.86 -5.37
N SER A 9 -14.21 -20.28 -5.32
CA SER A 9 -15.30 -19.45 -4.78
C SER A 9 -15.07 -19.08 -3.31
N VAL A 10 -14.56 -20.02 -2.51
CA VAL A 10 -14.18 -19.78 -1.11
C VAL A 10 -13.06 -18.74 -1.01
N ILE A 11 -12.02 -18.85 -1.84
CA ILE A 11 -10.92 -17.87 -1.86
C ILE A 11 -11.42 -16.48 -2.26
N VAL A 12 -12.29 -16.38 -3.28
CA VAL A 12 -12.88 -15.09 -3.67
C VAL A 12 -13.72 -14.51 -2.54
N GLY A 13 -14.60 -15.31 -1.93
CA GLY A 13 -15.42 -14.88 -0.80
C GLY A 13 -14.59 -14.38 0.39
N LEU A 14 -13.56 -15.14 0.79
CA LEU A 14 -12.66 -14.76 1.87
C LEU A 14 -11.87 -13.49 1.53
N SER A 15 -11.33 -13.38 0.30
CA SER A 15 -10.61 -12.18 -0.13
C SER A 15 -11.50 -10.93 -0.11
N THR A 16 -12.78 -11.08 -0.44
CA THR A 16 -13.77 -9.99 -0.40
C THR A 16 -14.02 -9.51 1.02
N LEU A 17 -14.26 -10.45 1.94
CA LEU A 17 -14.49 -10.17 3.36
C LEU A 17 -13.26 -9.52 3.99
N VAL A 18 -12.07 -10.07 3.75
CA VAL A 18 -10.82 -9.50 4.25
C VAL A 18 -10.57 -8.12 3.65
N ALA A 19 -10.86 -7.89 2.36
CA ALA A 19 -10.74 -6.58 1.75
C ALA A 19 -11.65 -5.55 2.42
N ALA A 20 -12.93 -5.88 2.63
CA ALA A 20 -13.89 -5.00 3.30
C ALA A 20 -13.43 -4.63 4.73
N ILE A 21 -12.96 -5.62 5.51
CA ILE A 21 -12.43 -5.39 6.86
C ILE A 21 -11.16 -4.52 6.81
N SER A 22 -10.26 -4.76 5.85
CA SER A 22 -9.01 -4.01 5.72
C SER A 22 -9.24 -2.55 5.37
N TRP A 23 -10.16 -2.30 4.41
CA TRP A 23 -10.52 -0.93 4.01
C TRP A 23 -11.27 -0.19 5.13
N SER A 24 -12.17 -0.86 5.83
CA SER A 24 -12.85 -0.31 7.01
C SER A 24 -11.86 0.03 8.13
N GLY A 25 -10.92 -0.88 8.43
CA GLY A 25 -9.84 -0.62 9.38
C GLY A 25 -8.97 0.57 8.99
N LEU A 26 -8.65 0.71 7.69
CA LEU A 26 -7.90 1.85 7.18
C LEU A 26 -8.69 3.15 7.33
N LYS A 27 -9.99 3.15 7.05
CA LYS A 27 -10.86 4.31 7.29
C LYS A 27 -10.84 4.73 8.75
N ASN A 28 -10.95 3.78 9.69
CA ASN A 28 -10.92 4.10 11.13
C ASN A 28 -9.59 4.76 11.53
N VAL A 29 -8.47 4.28 10.99
CA VAL A 29 -7.17 4.92 11.21
C VAL A 29 -7.15 6.35 10.65
N LEU A 30 -7.64 6.54 9.42
CA LEU A 30 -7.55 7.82 8.72
C LEU A 30 -8.56 8.88 9.19
N PHE A 31 -9.68 8.49 9.79
CA PHE A 31 -10.77 9.40 10.16
C PHE A 31 -11.01 9.48 11.67
N GLU A 32 -10.76 8.40 12.42
CA GLU A 32 -11.15 8.27 13.85
C GLU A 32 -9.96 8.04 14.79
N ASN A 33 -8.71 8.16 14.30
CA ASN A 33 -7.47 7.86 15.04
C ASN A 33 -7.35 6.39 15.51
N GLY A 34 -7.81 5.45 14.69
CA GLY A 34 -7.64 4.02 14.95
C GLY A 34 -6.19 3.54 14.94
N ASN A 35 -5.98 2.27 15.34
CA ASN A 35 -4.66 1.64 15.37
C ASN A 35 -4.26 1.07 13.99
N TRP A 36 -3.04 1.37 13.54
CA TRP A 36 -2.45 0.89 12.27
C TRP A 36 -2.26 -0.63 12.18
N ILE A 37 -2.25 -1.36 13.31
CA ILE A 37 -2.02 -2.81 13.34
C ILE A 37 -3.09 -3.56 12.53
N TRP A 38 -4.37 -3.21 12.72
CA TRP A 38 -5.49 -3.91 12.10
C TRP A 38 -5.50 -3.84 10.57
N PRO A 39 -5.45 -2.65 9.92
CA PRO A 39 -5.39 -2.60 8.47
C PRO A 39 -4.10 -3.21 7.93
N THR A 40 -2.97 -3.08 8.63
CA THR A 40 -1.70 -3.68 8.17
C THR A 40 -1.79 -5.21 8.09
N LEU A 41 -2.31 -5.85 9.15
CA LEU A 41 -2.55 -7.30 9.14
C LEU A 41 -3.62 -7.69 8.11
N GLY A 42 -4.69 -6.90 7.99
CA GLY A 42 -5.73 -7.12 6.99
C GLY A 42 -5.18 -7.12 5.56
N PHE A 43 -4.38 -6.13 5.18
CA PHE A 43 -3.75 -6.06 3.86
C PHE A 43 -2.72 -7.17 3.63
N LEU A 44 -1.99 -7.60 4.67
CA LEU A 44 -1.10 -8.77 4.58
C LEU A 44 -1.91 -10.02 4.17
N ILE A 45 -3.00 -10.29 4.91
CA ILE A 45 -3.87 -11.44 4.68
C ILE A 45 -4.53 -11.34 3.29
N LEU A 46 -5.00 -10.15 2.90
CA LEU A 46 -5.58 -9.90 1.58
C LEU A 46 -4.59 -10.24 0.45
N LEU A 47 -3.35 -9.77 0.57
CA LEU A 47 -2.29 -10.03 -0.41
C LEU A 47 -1.95 -11.51 -0.53
N VAL A 48 -1.97 -12.23 0.58
CA VAL A 48 -1.81 -13.69 0.60
C VAL A 48 -2.95 -14.38 -0.14
N PHE A 49 -4.22 -13.99 0.11
CA PHE A 49 -5.35 -14.55 -0.61
C PHE A 49 -5.33 -14.22 -2.11
N LEU A 50 -4.97 -13.00 -2.49
CA LEU A 50 -4.79 -12.63 -3.91
C LEU A 50 -3.67 -13.45 -4.58
N SER A 51 -2.56 -13.65 -3.87
CA SER A 51 -1.45 -14.48 -4.33
C SER A 51 -1.88 -15.94 -4.52
N LEU A 52 -2.64 -16.50 -3.58
CA LEU A 52 -3.22 -17.84 -3.69
C LEU A 52 -4.22 -17.93 -4.83
N ALA A 53 -5.04 -16.88 -5.04
CA ALA A 53 -5.97 -16.81 -6.16
C ALA A 53 -5.21 -16.94 -7.49
N TRP A 54 -4.08 -16.26 -7.69
CA TRP A 54 -3.27 -16.43 -8.90
C TRP A 54 -2.69 -17.83 -9.08
N LEU A 55 -2.25 -18.46 -7.99
CA LEU A 55 -1.68 -19.81 -8.05
C LEU A 55 -2.75 -20.85 -8.38
N LEU A 56 -3.96 -20.69 -7.86
CA LEU A 56 -5.03 -21.70 -7.92
C LEU A 56 -6.05 -21.43 -9.04
N ALA A 57 -6.22 -20.18 -9.47
CA ALA A 57 -7.09 -19.87 -10.58
C ALA A 57 -6.47 -20.35 -11.90
N GLU A 58 -7.30 -21.03 -12.69
CA GLU A 58 -6.98 -21.39 -14.07
C GLU A 58 -7.54 -20.34 -15.05
N SER A 59 -8.63 -19.67 -14.66
CA SER A 59 -9.36 -18.75 -15.53
C SER A 59 -9.02 -17.28 -15.20
N LYS A 60 -8.71 -16.50 -16.25
CA LYS A 60 -8.51 -15.04 -16.15
C LYS A 60 -9.75 -14.30 -15.59
N PRO A 61 -11.00 -14.65 -15.96
CA PRO A 61 -12.19 -13.94 -15.48
C PRO A 61 -12.35 -14.00 -13.97
N ILE A 62 -12.09 -15.15 -13.32
CA ILE A 62 -12.23 -15.27 -11.85
C ILE A 62 -11.28 -14.30 -11.15
N LEU A 63 -10.04 -14.19 -11.63
CA LEU A 63 -9.08 -13.24 -11.08
C LEU A 63 -9.53 -11.80 -11.25
N LEU A 64 -10.02 -11.44 -12.44
CA LEU A 64 -10.56 -10.11 -12.71
C LEU A 64 -11.74 -9.77 -11.80
N VAL A 65 -12.67 -10.71 -11.61
CA VAL A 65 -13.83 -10.54 -10.72
C VAL A 65 -13.36 -10.29 -9.29
N THR A 66 -12.42 -11.10 -8.77
CA THR A 66 -11.84 -10.89 -7.44
C THR A 66 -11.23 -9.50 -7.30
N LEU A 67 -10.49 -9.05 -8.31
CA LEU A 67 -9.86 -7.72 -8.31
C LEU A 67 -10.90 -6.60 -8.29
N ILE A 68 -11.92 -6.68 -9.14
CA ILE A 68 -13.01 -5.71 -9.18
C ILE A 68 -13.69 -5.64 -7.82
N ILE A 69 -13.99 -6.80 -7.21
CA ILE A 69 -14.64 -6.84 -5.89
C ILE A 69 -13.75 -6.18 -4.82
N VAL A 70 -12.45 -6.45 -4.80
CA VAL A 70 -11.51 -5.81 -3.84
C VAL A 70 -11.50 -4.28 -4.00
N LEU A 71 -11.57 -3.77 -5.23
CA LEU A 71 -11.64 -2.33 -5.51
C LEU A 71 -13.03 -1.73 -5.21
N VAL A 72 -14.11 -2.48 -5.42
CA VAL A 72 -15.46 -2.06 -5.04
C VAL A 72 -15.60 -1.97 -3.51
N SER A 73 -15.00 -2.91 -2.76
CA SER A 73 -14.95 -2.85 -1.29
C SER A 73 -14.28 -1.58 -0.76
N PHE A 74 -13.35 -1.00 -1.51
CA PHE A 74 -12.78 0.31 -1.18
C PHE A 74 -13.85 1.41 -1.28
N LEU A 75 -14.61 1.47 -2.37
CA LEU A 75 -15.70 2.45 -2.57
C LEU A 75 -16.86 2.29 -1.58
N LEU A 76 -17.04 1.11 -0.99
CA LEU A 76 -18.03 0.91 0.08
C LEU A 76 -17.52 1.48 1.41
N SER A 77 -16.21 1.43 1.65
CA SER A 77 -15.61 1.94 2.89
C SER A 77 -15.43 3.45 2.84
N PHE A 78 -14.93 3.97 1.71
CA PHE A 78 -14.68 5.37 1.46
C PHE A 78 -15.80 5.96 0.61
N SER A 79 -16.34 7.12 0.98
CA SER A 79 -17.43 7.77 0.25
C SER A 79 -17.11 7.91 -1.25
N PHE A 80 -18.15 7.75 -2.08
CA PHE A 80 -18.02 7.85 -3.53
C PHE A 80 -17.56 9.26 -3.95
N ARG A 81 -16.44 9.32 -4.68
CA ARG A 81 -15.87 10.54 -5.28
C ARG A 81 -15.31 10.22 -6.66
N LEU A 82 -15.42 11.15 -7.61
CA LEU A 82 -14.99 10.92 -9.00
C LEU A 82 -13.47 10.73 -9.12
N GLU A 83 -12.71 11.41 -8.27
CA GLU A 83 -11.25 11.34 -8.21
C GLU A 83 -10.79 9.94 -7.80
N TYR A 84 -11.53 9.27 -6.91
CA TYR A 84 -11.25 7.88 -6.56
C TYR A 84 -11.45 6.96 -7.76
N LEU A 85 -12.43 7.21 -8.63
CA LEU A 85 -12.65 6.36 -9.80
C LEU A 85 -11.46 6.39 -10.78
N ALA A 86 -10.89 7.56 -11.03
CA ALA A 86 -9.70 7.69 -11.87
C ALA A 86 -8.52 6.89 -11.29
N ILE A 87 -8.31 6.98 -9.97
CA ILE A 87 -7.23 6.27 -9.29
C ILE A 87 -7.48 4.76 -9.25
N LEU A 88 -8.72 4.34 -9.01
CA LEU A 88 -9.11 2.93 -9.05
C LEU A 88 -9.00 2.35 -10.45
N PHE A 89 -9.24 3.12 -11.50
CA PHE A 89 -9.02 2.69 -12.87
C PHE A 89 -7.54 2.44 -13.14
N VAL A 90 -6.65 3.35 -12.73
CA VAL A 90 -5.20 3.16 -12.83
C VAL A 90 -4.76 1.95 -12.00
N ALA A 91 -5.26 1.82 -10.77
CA ALA A 91 -4.99 0.68 -9.91
C ALA A 91 -5.45 -0.63 -10.57
N PHE A 92 -6.65 -0.66 -11.16
CA PHE A 92 -7.19 -1.80 -11.88
C PHE A 92 -6.28 -2.22 -13.05
N LEU A 93 -5.77 -1.26 -13.84
CA LEU A 93 -4.82 -1.56 -14.92
C LEU A 93 -3.53 -2.19 -14.37
N LEU A 94 -2.97 -1.64 -13.29
CA LEU A 94 -1.78 -2.21 -12.65
C LEU A 94 -2.05 -3.64 -12.15
N PHE A 95 -3.18 -3.85 -11.48
CA PHE A 95 -3.64 -5.17 -11.02
C PHE A 95 -3.80 -6.16 -12.18
N TYR A 96 -4.39 -5.71 -13.29
CA TYR A 96 -4.58 -6.49 -14.49
C TYR A 96 -3.23 -6.93 -15.10
N PHE A 97 -2.30 -5.99 -15.29
CA PHE A 97 -0.97 -6.29 -15.81
C PHE A 97 -0.19 -7.23 -14.88
N GLY A 98 -0.28 -7.04 -13.56
CA GLY A 98 0.32 -7.95 -12.58
C GLY A 98 -0.24 -9.37 -12.71
N SER A 99 -1.55 -9.50 -12.87
CA SER A 99 -2.22 -10.78 -13.04
C SER A 99 -1.85 -11.46 -14.35
N LEU A 100 -1.77 -10.71 -15.46
CA LEU A 100 -1.32 -11.24 -16.75
C LEU A 100 0.09 -11.83 -16.64
N ARG A 101 1.04 -11.07 -16.08
CA ARG A 101 2.43 -11.51 -15.91
C ARG A 101 2.56 -12.74 -15.01
N ALA A 102 1.77 -12.82 -13.95
CA ALA A 102 1.74 -13.99 -13.07
C ALA A 102 1.21 -15.25 -13.81
N ILE A 103 0.11 -15.10 -14.56
CA ILE A 103 -0.50 -16.22 -15.30
C ILE A 103 0.40 -16.69 -16.44
N GLU A 104 1.02 -15.76 -17.18
CA GLU A 104 1.97 -16.10 -18.25
C GLU A 104 3.16 -16.89 -17.70
N GLU A 105 3.71 -16.45 -16.55
CA GLU A 105 4.78 -17.18 -15.88
C GLU A 105 4.37 -18.57 -15.41
N LYS A 106 3.11 -18.73 -14.98
CA LYS A 106 2.54 -20.04 -14.64
C LYS A 106 2.42 -20.95 -15.88
N LYS A 107 2.07 -20.40 -17.05
CA LYS A 107 1.88 -21.17 -18.30
C LYS A 107 3.18 -21.60 -18.98
N ILE A 108 4.21 -20.77 -18.95
CA ILE A 108 5.48 -21.03 -19.64
C ILE A 108 6.30 -22.16 -18.97
N ARG A 109 6.06 -22.40 -17.67
CA ARG A 109 6.89 -23.31 -16.88
C ARG A 109 6.37 -24.75 -16.87
N ILE A 110 7.30 -25.69 -17.04
CA ILE A 110 7.07 -27.13 -16.89
C ILE A 110 6.82 -27.50 -15.43
N LYS A 111 7.51 -26.83 -14.48
CA LYS A 111 7.32 -27.02 -13.03
C LYS A 111 6.81 -25.72 -12.40
N ILE A 112 5.75 -25.81 -11.61
CA ILE A 112 5.18 -24.67 -10.89
C ILE A 112 6.19 -24.18 -9.85
N GLN A 113 6.71 -22.97 -10.06
CA GLN A 113 7.60 -22.30 -9.12
C GLN A 113 6.87 -21.09 -8.53
N THR A 114 6.20 -21.31 -7.39
CA THR A 114 5.37 -20.31 -6.70
C THR A 114 6.09 -18.98 -6.51
N PHE A 115 7.35 -19.01 -6.06
CA PHE A 115 8.16 -17.80 -5.85
C PHE A 115 8.26 -16.93 -7.11
N ARG A 116 8.51 -17.53 -8.28
CA ARG A 116 8.71 -16.78 -9.54
C ARG A 116 7.41 -16.20 -10.08
N ILE A 117 6.32 -16.96 -9.96
CA ILE A 117 4.98 -16.52 -10.35
C ILE A 117 4.59 -15.27 -9.55
N LEU A 118 4.72 -15.34 -8.22
CA LEU A 118 4.35 -14.24 -7.33
C LEU A 118 5.27 -13.03 -7.50
N LYS A 119 6.60 -13.23 -7.61
CA LYS A 119 7.56 -12.12 -7.80
C LYS A 119 7.30 -11.31 -9.07
N ARG A 120 6.67 -11.89 -10.11
CA ARG A 120 6.32 -11.17 -11.34
C ARG A 120 5.03 -10.35 -11.25
N GLY A 121 4.02 -10.83 -10.52
CA GLY A 121 2.72 -10.15 -10.42
C GLY A 121 2.60 -9.20 -9.23
N LEU A 122 3.10 -9.62 -8.07
CA LEU A 122 2.89 -8.93 -6.79
C LEU A 122 3.43 -7.48 -6.73
N PRO A 123 4.56 -7.13 -7.39
CA PRO A 123 5.02 -5.73 -7.42
C PRO A 123 3.99 -4.74 -7.96
N TYR A 124 3.19 -5.15 -8.95
CA TYR A 124 2.16 -4.31 -9.56
C TYR A 124 0.97 -4.10 -8.62
N VAL A 125 0.51 -5.17 -7.97
CA VAL A 125 -0.53 -5.14 -6.93
C VAL A 125 -0.13 -4.18 -5.80
N LEU A 126 1.11 -4.31 -5.32
CA LEU A 126 1.59 -3.48 -4.22
C LEU A 126 1.67 -2.00 -4.63
N THR A 127 2.08 -1.69 -5.87
CA THR A 127 2.00 -0.31 -6.39
C THR A 127 0.55 0.18 -6.44
N ALA A 128 -0.37 -0.65 -6.93
CA ALA A 128 -1.77 -0.29 -7.04
C ALA A 128 -2.39 -0.01 -5.66
N LEU A 129 -2.13 -0.86 -4.67
CA LEU A 129 -2.56 -0.63 -3.28
C LEU A 129 -1.92 0.61 -2.67
N SER A 130 -0.62 0.83 -2.89
CA SER A 130 0.07 2.03 -2.41
C SER A 130 -0.57 3.30 -2.96
N LEU A 131 -0.95 3.29 -4.25
CA LEU A 131 -1.63 4.40 -4.92
C LEU A 131 -3.03 4.65 -4.31
N VAL A 132 -3.82 3.59 -4.14
CA VAL A 132 -5.18 3.71 -3.56
C VAL A 132 -5.11 4.18 -2.11
N ILE A 133 -4.20 3.64 -1.29
CA ILE A 133 -4.03 4.07 0.11
C ILE A 133 -3.56 5.52 0.19
N ALA A 134 -2.62 5.95 -0.67
CA ALA A 134 -2.19 7.33 -0.75
C ALA A 134 -3.33 8.27 -1.14
N SER A 135 -4.22 7.84 -2.04
CA SER A 135 -5.42 8.62 -2.40
C SER A 135 -6.41 8.73 -1.24
N ALA A 136 -6.61 7.64 -0.49
CA ALA A 136 -7.45 7.64 0.71
C ALA A 136 -6.90 8.59 1.77
N TYR A 137 -5.57 8.63 1.92
CA TYR A 137 -4.90 9.57 2.80
C TYR A 137 -5.08 11.02 2.33
N TYR A 138 -4.92 11.30 1.04
CA TYR A 138 -5.07 12.65 0.47
C TYR A 138 -6.39 13.32 0.85
N PHE A 139 -7.49 12.57 0.77
CA PHE A 139 -8.83 13.05 1.11
C PHE A 139 -9.21 12.83 2.59
N SER A 140 -8.28 12.37 3.42
CA SER A 140 -8.54 12.14 4.85
C SER A 140 -8.41 13.44 5.66
N PRO A 141 -9.14 13.57 6.78
CA PRO A 141 -8.96 14.67 7.72
C PRO A 141 -7.53 14.80 8.25
N LEU A 142 -6.77 13.69 8.32
CA LEU A 142 -5.37 13.72 8.76
C LEU A 142 -4.48 14.54 7.83
N ALA A 143 -4.68 14.42 6.51
CA ALA A 143 -3.93 15.23 5.55
C ALA A 143 -4.35 16.71 5.60
N LEU A 144 -5.64 16.97 5.81
CA LEU A 144 -6.19 18.33 5.88
C LEU A 144 -5.82 19.07 7.17
N LYS A 145 -5.66 18.36 8.31
CA LYS A 145 -5.17 18.95 9.57
C LYS A 145 -3.81 19.64 9.40
N GLY A 146 -2.97 19.15 8.48
CA GLY A 146 -1.68 19.75 8.16
C GLY A 146 -1.76 21.09 7.40
N GLN A 147 -2.92 21.46 6.86
CA GLN A 147 -3.10 22.72 6.13
C GLN A 147 -3.25 23.94 7.07
N GLY A 148 -3.74 23.73 8.29
CA GLY A 148 -4.08 24.83 9.21
C GLY A 148 -2.85 25.64 9.65
N GLN A 149 -1.78 24.95 10.04
CA GLN A 149 -0.55 25.56 10.55
C GLN A 149 0.66 24.78 10.04
N ILE A 150 1.36 25.34 9.07
CA ILE A 150 2.67 24.83 8.63
C ILE A 150 3.68 25.38 9.64
N GLY A 151 4.01 24.56 10.64
CA GLY A 151 4.99 24.87 11.66
C GLY A 151 6.12 23.86 11.65
N ILE A 152 7.33 24.31 12.00
CA ILE A 152 8.46 23.40 12.22
C ILE A 152 8.17 22.61 13.50
N PRO A 153 8.15 21.27 13.47
CA PRO A 153 8.07 20.47 14.69
C PRO A 153 9.22 20.83 15.66
N ARG A 154 8.92 21.00 16.95
CA ARG A 154 9.94 21.30 17.98
C ARG A 154 11.19 20.41 17.92
N PRO A 155 11.09 19.09 17.67
CA PRO A 155 12.29 18.25 17.52
C PRO A 155 13.19 18.68 16.37
N LEU A 156 12.62 19.07 15.22
CA LEU A 156 13.40 19.55 14.06
C LEU A 156 14.00 20.93 14.33
N PHE A 157 13.27 21.81 15.01
CA PHE A 157 13.81 23.11 15.45
C PHE A 157 15.02 22.92 16.36
N ASN A 158 14.95 21.98 17.31
CA ASN A 158 16.04 21.68 18.24
C ASN A 158 17.29 21.10 17.54
N ILE A 159 17.12 20.40 16.42
CA ILE A 159 18.24 19.82 15.66
C ILE A 159 18.86 20.87 14.74
N VAL A 160 18.04 21.67 14.05
CA VAL A 160 18.50 22.51 12.94
C VAL A 160 18.79 23.95 13.37
N ILE A 161 17.91 24.53 14.21
CA ILE A 161 17.92 25.96 14.53
C ILE A 161 18.60 26.23 15.87
N LYS A 162 18.34 25.41 16.90
CA LYS A 162 18.93 25.60 18.24
C LYS A 162 20.46 25.70 18.22
N PRO A 163 21.22 24.89 17.44
CA PRO A 163 22.68 25.03 17.37
C PRO A 163 23.13 26.40 16.83
N SER A 164 22.39 26.97 15.87
CA SER A 164 22.71 28.29 15.30
C SER A 164 22.47 29.44 16.29
N ILE A 165 21.44 29.33 17.14
CA ILE A 165 21.19 30.28 18.23
C ILE A 165 22.33 30.21 19.25
N GLN A 166 22.77 28.99 19.61
CA GLN A 166 23.89 28.79 20.53
C GLN A 166 25.21 29.36 19.97
N LEU A 167 25.50 29.16 18.68
CA LEU A 167 26.68 29.72 18.01
C LEU A 167 26.67 31.26 18.01
N SER A 168 25.52 31.91 17.80
CA SER A 168 25.41 33.37 17.83
C SER A 168 25.77 34.00 19.19
N LYS A 169 25.56 33.25 20.29
CA LYS A 169 25.95 33.69 21.65
C LYS A 169 27.45 33.63 21.87
N THR A 170 28.14 32.64 21.30
CA THR A 170 29.62 32.54 21.32
C THR A 170 30.28 33.78 20.69
N PHE A 171 29.58 34.49 19.80
CA PHE A 171 30.02 35.75 19.19
C PHE A 171 29.66 37.01 20.00
N GLY A 172 29.28 36.89 21.28
CA GLY A 172 29.23 38.03 22.22
C GLY A 172 27.86 38.66 22.47
N ILE A 173 26.77 37.99 22.10
CA ILE A 173 25.40 38.46 22.39
C ILE A 173 24.95 37.87 23.74
N SER A 174 25.18 38.59 24.84
CA SER A 174 24.79 38.18 26.19
C SER A 174 23.28 38.36 26.39
N LEU A 175 22.54 37.25 26.33
CA LEU A 175 21.09 37.25 26.51
C LEU A 175 20.73 36.42 27.75
N SER A 176 20.11 37.09 28.73
CA SER A 176 19.97 36.63 30.11
C SER A 176 18.82 35.62 30.38
N GLU A 177 18.06 35.21 29.36
CA GLU A 177 16.95 34.25 29.52
C GLU A 177 16.85 33.33 28.28
N GLU A 178 17.59 32.22 28.28
CA GLU A 178 17.74 31.32 27.11
C GLU A 178 16.41 30.70 26.66
N GLU A 179 15.57 30.29 27.60
CA GLU A 179 14.33 29.56 27.34
C GLU A 179 13.28 30.45 26.65
N LYS A 180 13.19 31.73 27.06
CA LYS A 180 12.27 32.69 26.44
C LYS A 180 12.67 33.05 25.01
N ILE A 181 13.97 33.09 24.71
CA ILE A 181 14.45 33.44 23.36
C ILE A 181 14.25 32.29 22.40
N GLU A 182 14.52 31.05 22.80
CA GLU A 182 14.23 29.88 21.97
C GLU A 182 12.75 29.83 21.57
N ASP A 183 11.85 30.12 22.53
CA ASP A 183 10.42 30.18 22.27
C ASP A 183 9.98 31.35 21.41
N VAL A 184 10.54 32.55 21.63
CA VAL A 184 10.25 33.72 20.80
C VAL A 184 10.75 33.51 19.36
N VAL A 185 11.94 32.95 19.17
CA VAL A 185 12.48 32.61 17.84
C VAL A 185 11.62 31.54 17.19
N TYR A 186 11.23 30.50 17.93
CA TYR A 186 10.34 29.45 17.40
C TYR A 186 8.99 30.00 16.95
N GLN A 187 8.35 30.84 17.78
CA GLN A 187 7.06 31.45 17.45
C GLN A 187 7.18 32.40 16.26
N THR A 188 8.20 33.25 16.23
CA THR A 188 8.45 34.21 15.13
C THR A 188 8.71 33.50 13.81
N LEU A 189 9.56 32.46 13.82
CA LEU A 189 9.82 31.66 12.63
C LEU A 189 8.54 30.97 12.13
N ASN A 190 7.74 30.37 13.02
CA ASN A 190 6.50 29.73 12.62
C ASN A 190 5.46 30.72 12.10
N GLN A 191 5.41 31.95 12.62
CA GLN A 191 4.54 33.00 12.09
C GLN A 191 4.97 33.42 10.68
N GLU A 192 6.26 33.66 10.47
CA GLU A 192 6.78 34.09 9.16
C GLU A 192 6.64 32.96 8.11
N ILE A 193 6.92 31.71 8.53
CA ILE A 193 6.69 30.52 7.70
C ILE A 193 5.22 30.42 7.34
N ASN A 194 4.28 30.53 8.28
CA ASN A 194 2.85 30.47 7.97
C ASN A 194 2.41 31.60 7.02
N LYS A 195 2.93 32.82 7.20
CA LYS A 195 2.63 33.97 6.33
C LYS A 195 3.11 33.73 4.90
N ARG A 196 4.34 33.24 4.73
CA ARG A 196 4.93 32.94 3.40
C ARG A 196 4.39 31.65 2.78
N SER A 197 3.95 30.70 3.60
CA SER A 197 3.48 29.39 3.14
C SER A 197 2.00 29.40 2.75
N ASN A 198 1.28 30.50 3.00
CA ASN A 198 -0.15 30.62 2.69
C ASN A 198 -0.54 30.19 1.24
N PRO A 199 0.16 30.62 0.17
CA PRO A 199 -0.15 30.17 -1.19
C PRO A 199 0.15 28.68 -1.43
N TYR A 200 0.95 28.03 -0.57
CA TYR A 200 1.36 26.64 -0.71
C TYR A 200 0.52 25.66 0.14
N LYS A 201 -0.33 26.17 1.05
CA LYS A 201 -1.17 25.35 1.93
C LYS A 201 -2.10 24.41 1.16
N GLU A 202 -2.60 24.85 0.01
CA GLU A 202 -3.47 24.04 -0.86
C GLU A 202 -2.74 22.81 -1.43
N TYR A 203 -1.46 22.94 -1.77
CA TYR A 203 -0.65 21.86 -2.33
C TYR A 203 -0.06 20.92 -1.27
N PHE A 204 -0.16 21.28 0.02
CA PHE A 204 0.45 20.51 1.11
C PHE A 204 -0.05 19.05 1.19
N PRO A 205 -1.37 18.76 1.12
CA PRO A 205 -1.86 17.39 1.11
C PRO A 205 -1.37 16.59 -0.10
N ILE A 206 -1.16 17.23 -1.25
CA ILE A 206 -0.64 16.57 -2.46
C ILE A 206 0.79 16.09 -2.17
N GLY A 207 1.64 16.96 -1.64
CA GLY A 207 3.01 16.62 -1.25
C GLY A 207 3.07 15.49 -0.22
N LEU A 208 2.23 15.55 0.82
CA LEU A 208 2.14 14.46 1.81
C LEU A 208 1.69 13.13 1.20
N SER A 209 0.73 13.16 0.29
CA SER A 209 0.20 11.95 -0.33
C SER A 209 1.21 11.29 -1.26
N ILE A 210 1.98 12.08 -2.00
CA ILE A 210 3.13 11.61 -2.76
C ILE A 210 4.19 11.00 -1.83
N GLY A 211 4.50 11.67 -0.72
CA GLY A 211 5.42 11.15 0.30
C GLY A 211 4.95 9.80 0.86
N ILE A 212 3.67 9.67 1.19
CA ILE A 212 3.07 8.43 1.70
C ILE A 212 3.05 7.34 0.64
N PHE A 213 2.76 7.68 -0.62
CA PHE A 213 2.86 6.73 -1.72
C PHE A 213 4.25 6.10 -1.77
N PHE A 214 5.32 6.92 -1.75
CA PHE A 214 6.69 6.42 -1.77
C PHE A 214 7.07 5.68 -0.49
N ALA A 215 6.62 6.14 0.68
CA ALA A 215 6.86 5.46 1.95
C ALA A 215 6.24 4.06 1.97
N ILE A 216 4.96 3.95 1.59
CA ILE A 216 4.27 2.65 1.48
C ILE A 216 4.91 1.81 0.38
N LYS A 217 5.30 2.40 -0.74
CA LYS A 217 5.97 1.68 -1.84
C LYS A 217 7.31 1.10 -1.42
N ALA A 218 8.09 1.83 -0.63
CA ALA A 218 9.35 1.34 -0.07
C ALA A 218 9.10 0.21 0.94
N LEU A 219 8.15 0.40 1.86
CA LEU A 219 7.72 -0.64 2.82
C LEU A 219 7.14 -1.88 2.15
N SER A 220 6.57 -1.72 0.95
CA SER A 220 6.02 -2.84 0.18
C SER A 220 7.08 -3.84 -0.25
N ILE A 221 8.37 -3.46 -0.32
CA ILE A 221 9.45 -4.38 -0.70
C ILE A 221 9.60 -5.50 0.33
N PRO A 222 9.90 -5.26 1.62
CA PRO A 222 9.95 -6.32 2.62
C PRO A 222 8.59 -7.03 2.77
N PHE A 223 7.48 -6.29 2.67
CA PHE A 223 6.14 -6.86 2.74
C PHE A 223 5.88 -7.90 1.65
N MET A 224 6.38 -7.66 0.43
CA MET A 224 6.30 -8.59 -0.69
C MET A 224 6.95 -9.94 -0.35
N TRP A 225 8.14 -9.92 0.25
CA TRP A 225 8.84 -11.16 0.61
C TRP A 225 8.07 -11.98 1.65
N ILE A 226 7.48 -11.30 2.65
CA ILE A 226 6.63 -11.94 3.65
C ILE A 226 5.40 -12.58 3.00
N VAL A 227 4.71 -11.84 2.13
CA VAL A 227 3.54 -12.36 1.40
C VAL A 227 3.90 -13.57 0.54
N ILE A 228 5.03 -13.53 -0.18
CA ILE A 228 5.50 -14.66 -0.98
C ILE A 228 5.76 -15.88 -0.11
N LEU A 229 6.46 -15.72 1.02
CA LEU A 229 6.76 -16.79 1.96
C LEU A 229 5.47 -17.42 2.51
N LEU A 230 4.55 -16.59 3.00
CA LEU A 230 3.27 -17.05 3.55
C LEU A 230 2.41 -17.76 2.49
N SER A 231 2.33 -17.19 1.28
CA SER A 231 1.60 -17.80 0.17
C SER A 231 2.21 -19.13 -0.24
N MET A 232 3.54 -19.26 -0.24
CA MET A 232 4.24 -20.52 -0.49
C MET A 232 3.94 -21.56 0.59
N LEU A 233 3.96 -21.16 1.86
CA LEU A 233 3.67 -22.05 2.99
C LEU A 233 2.23 -22.59 2.91
N ILE A 234 1.26 -21.69 2.72
CA ILE A 234 -0.16 -22.06 2.62
C ILE A 234 -0.40 -22.92 1.38
N PHE A 235 0.21 -22.58 0.24
CA PHE A 235 0.10 -23.41 -0.96
C PHE A 235 0.63 -24.83 -0.73
N LYS A 236 1.78 -24.99 -0.05
CA LYS A 236 2.31 -26.32 0.31
C LYS A 236 1.38 -27.08 1.25
N ILE A 237 0.79 -26.42 2.23
CA ILE A 237 -0.19 -27.02 3.14
C ILE A 237 -1.42 -27.50 2.36
N LEU A 238 -1.97 -26.68 1.46
CA LEU A 238 -3.12 -27.04 0.63
C LEU A 238 -2.84 -28.25 -0.28
N VAL A 239 -1.63 -28.35 -0.82
CA VAL A 239 -1.20 -29.53 -1.61
C VAL A 239 -1.06 -30.76 -0.71
N SER A 240 -0.45 -30.61 0.47
CA SER A 240 -0.28 -31.71 1.43
C SER A 240 -1.62 -32.25 1.97
N LEU A 241 -2.63 -31.39 2.09
CA LEU A 241 -3.98 -31.78 2.49
C LEU A 241 -4.81 -32.39 1.34
N GLY A 242 -4.27 -32.45 0.12
CA GLY A 242 -4.98 -32.96 -1.06
C GLY A 242 -6.08 -32.02 -1.59
N ALA A 243 -6.22 -30.81 -1.03
CA ALA A 243 -7.17 -29.79 -1.50
C ALA A 243 -6.80 -29.28 -2.91
N VAL A 244 -5.54 -29.42 -3.30
CA VAL A 244 -5.00 -29.05 -4.62
C VAL A 244 -4.24 -30.22 -5.21
N LYS A 245 -4.65 -30.71 -6.38
CA LYS A 245 -3.96 -31.77 -7.12
C LYS A 245 -3.07 -31.15 -8.21
N ILE A 246 -1.77 -31.45 -8.18
CA ILE A 246 -0.84 -31.09 -9.24
C ILE A 246 -0.94 -32.17 -10.32
N GLN A 247 -1.36 -31.79 -11.52
CA GLN A 247 -1.40 -32.69 -12.69
C GLN A 247 -0.22 -32.37 -13.59
N GLU A 248 0.65 -33.35 -13.84
CA GLU A 248 1.66 -33.26 -14.88
C GLU A 248 0.99 -33.50 -16.24
N ARG A 249 1.09 -32.53 -17.15
CA ARG A 249 0.62 -32.68 -18.54
C ARG A 249 1.86 -32.70 -19.43
N SER A 250 2.04 -33.79 -20.18
CA SER A 250 3.02 -33.84 -21.26
C SER A 250 2.55 -32.88 -22.36
N VAL A 251 3.33 -31.83 -22.62
CA VAL A 251 3.08 -30.90 -23.72
C VAL A 251 4.16 -31.16 -24.78
N LEU A 252 3.74 -31.56 -25.98
CA LEU A 252 4.65 -31.65 -27.14
C LEU A 252 5.20 -30.26 -27.43
N LYS A 253 6.53 -30.11 -27.45
CA LYS A 253 7.20 -28.86 -27.81
C LYS A 253 7.75 -28.98 -29.22
N GLU A 254 7.42 -28.03 -30.08
CA GLU A 254 8.09 -27.85 -31.35
C GLU A 254 9.53 -27.36 -31.10
N VAL A 255 10.49 -28.06 -31.70
CA VAL A 255 11.92 -27.68 -31.67
C VAL A 255 12.26 -27.23 -33.09
N ILE A 256 12.82 -26.03 -33.22
CA ILE A 256 13.41 -25.57 -34.48
C ILE A 256 14.84 -26.10 -34.48
N GLU A 257 15.08 -27.13 -35.29
CA GLU A 257 16.43 -27.56 -35.64
C GLU A 257 16.90 -26.73 -36.85
N ILE A 258 18.14 -26.23 -36.78
CA ILE A 258 18.83 -25.52 -37.88
C ILE A 258 19.84 -26.49 -38.49
#